data_AF-A0A533ZWQ2-F1
#
_entry.id   AF-A0A533ZWQ2-F1
#
_cell.length_a   1.000
_cell.length_b   1.000
_cell.length_c   1.000
_cell.angle_alpha   90.00
_cell.angle_beta   90.00
_cell.angle_gamma   90.00
#
_symmetry.space_group_name_H-M   'P 1'
#
loop_
_entity.id
_entity.type
_entity.pdbx_description
1 polymer ?
#
loop_
_entity_poly.entity_id
_entity_poly.type
_entity_poly.pdbx_seq_one_letter_code
_entity_poly.pdbx_strand_id
1 'polypeptide(L)'
;MRFLNPQPYKIFLKHHLRLDFDIFLQGLHTGDRFVVLAEEGVVILKTIFPPEQSEYYDLVKKTRRAVKTAGVTKASVSAAIKKVRKK
;
A
#
# COMPACT_ATOMS: atom_id res chain seq x y z
N MET A 1 10.53 -29.65 1.89
CA MET A 1 10.01 -28.31 1.55
C MET A 1 9.64 -27.59 2.84
N ARG A 2 10.35 -26.51 3.20
CA ARG A 2 10.02 -25.68 4.38
C ARG A 2 9.08 -24.58 3.89
N PHE A 3 7.80 -24.68 4.25
CA PHE A 3 6.86 -23.57 4.06
C PHE A 3 7.14 -22.50 5.10
N LEU A 4 7.45 -21.30 4.62
CA LEU A 4 7.67 -20.12 5.44
C LEU A 4 6.38 -19.79 6.20
N ASN A 5 6.54 -19.84 7.52
CA ASN A 5 5.65 -19.35 8.57
C ASN A 5 4.86 -18.08 8.16
N PRO A 6 3.53 -18.12 7.97
CA PRO A 6 2.74 -16.92 7.77
C PRO A 6 2.56 -16.25 9.13
N GLN A 7 3.38 -15.23 9.41
CA GLN A 7 3.18 -14.40 10.58
C GLN A 7 1.88 -13.59 10.40
N PRO A 8 0.87 -13.75 11.28
CA PRO A 8 -0.32 -12.93 11.22
C PRO A 8 0.08 -11.47 11.51
N TYR A 9 -0.27 -10.57 10.60
CA TYR A 9 0.00 -9.14 10.74
C TYR A 9 -0.70 -8.63 12.01
N LYS A 10 0.08 -8.47 13.08
CA LYS A 10 -0.39 -8.02 14.38
C LYS A 10 -0.54 -6.50 14.35
N ILE A 11 -1.73 -6.03 14.00
CA ILE A 11 -2.08 -4.61 14.11
C ILE A 11 -2.28 -4.30 15.60
N PHE A 12 -1.33 -3.58 16.20
CA PHE A 12 -1.43 -3.11 17.58
C PHE A 12 -2.40 -1.93 17.65
N LEU A 13 -3.66 -2.20 18.00
CA LEU A 13 -4.56 -1.17 18.53
C LEU A 13 -4.29 -1.04 20.03
N LYS A 14 -4.10 0.21 20.50
CA LYS A 14 -3.58 0.56 21.84
C LYS A 14 -4.56 0.29 22.99
N HIS A 15 -5.69 -0.38 22.75
CA HIS A 15 -6.65 -0.81 23.77
C HIS A 15 -6.95 -2.29 23.57
N HIS A 16 -7.02 -3.03 24.69
CA HIS A 16 -7.20 -4.49 24.78
C HIS A 16 -8.50 -5.02 24.13
N LEU A 17 -8.58 -4.98 22.80
CA LEU A 17 -9.56 -5.70 22.00
C LEU A 17 -8.80 -6.74 21.18
N ARG A 18 -8.81 -7.99 21.67
CA ARG A 18 -8.52 -9.15 20.81
C ARG A 18 -9.74 -9.30 19.91
N LEU A 19 -9.66 -8.72 18.72
CA LEU A 19 -10.56 -9.08 17.64
C LEU A 19 -10.12 -10.45 17.14
N ASP A 20 -11.01 -11.43 17.13
CA ASP A 20 -10.79 -12.72 16.50
C ASP A 20 -10.80 -12.54 14.97
N PHE A 21 -9.71 -11.97 14.45
CA PHE A 21 -9.50 -11.63 13.05
C PHE A 21 -9.59 -12.85 12.12
N ASP A 22 -9.48 -14.07 12.65
CA ASP A 22 -9.50 -15.32 11.87
C ASP A 22 -10.83 -15.53 11.11
N ILE A 23 -11.95 -15.02 11.64
CA ILE A 23 -13.24 -15.06 10.93
C ILE A 23 -13.24 -14.10 9.72
N PHE A 24 -12.59 -12.94 9.86
CA PHE A 24 -12.54 -11.91 8.82
C PHE A 24 -11.62 -12.30 7.65
N LEU A 25 -10.66 -13.19 7.88
CA LEU A 25 -9.75 -13.70 6.85
C LEU A 25 -10.42 -14.65 5.84
N GLN A 26 -11.62 -15.17 6.11
CA GLN A 26 -12.30 -16.15 5.23
C GLN A 26 -12.71 -15.60 3.86
N GLY A 27 -12.65 -14.28 3.64
CA GLY A 27 -12.91 -13.64 2.34
C GLY A 27 -11.75 -12.80 1.80
N LEU A 28 -10.55 -12.90 2.39
CA LEU A 28 -9.39 -12.10 2.01
C LEU A 28 -8.32 -12.95 1.32
N HIS A 29 -7.75 -12.40 0.26
CA HIS A 29 -6.63 -13.02 -0.45
C HIS A 29 -5.30 -12.45 0.04
N THR A 30 -4.25 -13.27 -0.05
CA THR A 30 -2.88 -12.81 0.19
C THR A 30 -2.57 -11.61 -0.72
N GLY A 31 -2.24 -10.48 -0.12
CA GLY A 31 -1.92 -9.24 -0.84
C GLY A 31 -3.03 -8.19 -0.82
N ASP A 32 -4.21 -8.52 -0.29
CA ASP A 32 -5.27 -7.53 -0.08
C ASP A 32 -4.82 -6.45 0.89
N ARG A 33 -5.19 -5.21 0.56
CA ARG A 33 -4.90 -4.02 1.37
C ARG A 33 -6.20 -3.41 1.85
N PHE A 34 -6.21 -2.95 3.09
CA PHE A 34 -7.40 -2.39 3.72
C PHE A 34 -7.05 -1.19 4.60
N VAL A 35 -8.01 -0.26 4.73
CA VAL A 35 -8.00 0.73 5.81
C VAL A 35 -8.77 0.13 6.98
N VAL A 36 -8.16 0.16 8.18
CA VAL A 36 -8.82 -0.20 9.44
C VAL A 36 -9.25 1.08 10.13
N LEU A 37 -10.55 1.23 10.35
CA LEU A 37 -11.12 2.27 11.19
C LEU A 37 -11.75 1.59 12.41
N ALA A 38 -11.37 2.01 13.61
CA ALA A 38 -11.88 1.46 14.87
C ALA A 38 -12.34 2.62 15.76
N GLU A 39 -13.63 2.66 16.06
CA GLU A 39 -14.26 3.67 16.92
C GLU A 39 -15.44 3.03 17.68
N GLU A 40 -15.55 3.32 18.98
CA GLU A 40 -16.68 2.88 19.84
C GLU A 40 -17.05 1.38 19.75
N GLY A 41 -16.05 0.49 19.59
CA GLY A 41 -16.28 -0.95 19.51
C GLY A 41 -16.73 -1.45 18.12
N VAL A 42 -16.79 -0.57 17.12
CA VAL A 42 -17.04 -0.92 15.72
C VAL A 42 -15.74 -0.92 14.95
N VAL A 43 -15.53 -1.96 14.13
CA VAL A 43 -14.38 -2.08 13.23
C VAL A 43 -14.91 -2.11 11.80
N ILE A 44 -14.48 -1.15 10.98
CA ILE A 44 -14.77 -1.12 9.55
C ILE A 44 -13.49 -1.44 8.79
N LEU A 45 -13.58 -2.47 7.95
CA LEU A 45 -12.55 -2.86 7.00
C LEU A 45 -12.99 -2.47 5.60
N LYS A 46 -12.33 -1.45 5.04
CA LYS A 46 -12.54 -1.05 3.66
C LYS A 46 -11.41 -1.57 2.79
N THR A 47 -11.73 -2.51 1.89
CA THR A 47 -10.78 -3.00 0.88
C THR A 47 -10.37 -1.87 -0.04
N ILE A 48 -9.07 -1.74 -0.27
CA ILE A 48 -8.48 -0.78 -1.18
C ILE A 48 -8.02 -1.54 -2.42
N PHE A 49 -8.69 -1.30 -3.53
CA PHE A 49 -8.21 -1.78 -4.80
C PHE A 49 -7.12 -0.83 -5.30
N PRO A 50 -6.00 -1.35 -5.85
CA PRO A 50 -5.12 -0.51 -6.64
C PRO A 50 -5.96 0.14 -7.74
N PRO A 51 -5.78 1.44 -7.99
CA PRO A 51 -6.56 2.09 -9.01
C PRO A 51 -6.20 1.46 -10.37
N GLU A 52 -7.17 1.45 -11.28
CA GLU A 52 -7.02 0.88 -12.61
C GLU A 52 -5.83 1.54 -13.32
N GLN A 53 -4.87 0.76 -13.81
CA GLN A 53 -3.71 1.33 -14.50
C GLN A 53 -4.11 2.11 -15.75
N SER A 54 -5.25 1.74 -16.34
CA SER A 54 -5.85 2.39 -17.49
C SER A 54 -6.12 3.88 -17.26
N GLU A 55 -6.54 4.25 -16.04
CA GLU A 55 -6.88 5.62 -15.65
C GLU A 55 -5.67 6.56 -15.69
N TYR A 56 -4.44 6.04 -15.59
CA TYR A 56 -3.23 6.86 -15.51
C TYR A 56 -2.40 6.88 -16.79
N TYR A 57 -2.79 6.17 -17.85
CA TYR A 57 -1.97 6.07 -19.05
C TYR A 57 -1.65 7.43 -19.69
N ASP A 58 -2.62 8.33 -19.74
CA ASP A 58 -2.41 9.66 -20.30
C ASP A 58 -1.45 10.51 -19.48
N LEU A 59 -1.55 10.44 -18.15
CA LEU A 59 -0.62 11.11 -17.24
C LEU A 59 0.79 10.55 -17.41
N VAL A 60 0.94 9.23 -17.47
CA VAL A 60 2.24 8.57 -17.69
C VAL A 60 2.82 8.98 -19.05
N LYS A 61 2.00 9.05 -20.10
CA LYS A 61 2.43 9.43 -21.45
C LYS A 61 2.92 10.87 -21.51
N LYS A 62 2.17 11.81 -20.93
CA LYS A 62 2.58 13.23 -20.81
C LYS A 62 3.87 13.37 -20.02
N THR A 63 3.97 12.67 -18.88
CA THR A 63 5.16 12.70 -18.03
C THR A 63 6.39 12.17 -18.74
N ARG A 64 6.28 11.04 -19.47
CA ARG A 64 7.38 10.50 -20.27
C ARG A 64 7.89 11.47 -21.35
N ARG A 65 6.98 12.23 -21.99
CA ARG A 65 7.37 13.27 -22.97
C ARG A 65 8.14 14.39 -22.28
N ALA A 66 7.62 14.92 -21.18
CA ALA A 66 8.27 15.98 -20.42
C ALA A 66 9.66 15.57 -19.90
N VAL A 67 9.79 14.34 -19.37
CA VAL A 67 11.06 13.77 -18.90
C VAL A 67 12.10 13.70 -20.01
N LYS A 68 11.71 13.30 -21.23
CA LYS A 68 12.61 13.25 -22.39
C LYS A 68 13.08 14.64 -22.79
N THR A 69 12.17 15.61 -22.87
CA THR A 69 12.51 17.01 -23.21
C THR A 69 13.42 17.65 -22.16
N ALA A 70 13.20 17.36 -20.88
CA ALA A 70 13.97 17.91 -19.77
C ALA A 70 15.29 17.17 -19.49
N GLY A 71 15.63 16.12 -20.25
CA GLY A 71 16.86 15.35 -20.04
C GLY A 71 16.96 14.65 -18.68
N VAL A 72 15.82 14.38 -18.03
CA VAL A 72 15.81 13.84 -16.66
C VAL A 72 16.29 12.39 -16.67
N THR A 73 17.36 12.12 -15.91
CA THR A 73 17.97 10.78 -15.82
C THR A 73 17.45 10.02 -14.60
N LYS A 74 17.44 8.67 -14.69
CA LYS A 74 17.08 7.81 -13.54
C LYS A 74 17.94 8.10 -12.29
N ALA A 75 19.21 8.42 -12.49
CA ALA A 75 20.14 8.77 -11.41
C ALA A 75 19.71 10.07 -10.71
N SER A 76 19.33 11.11 -11.47
CA SER A 76 18.86 12.39 -10.91
C SER A 76 17.59 12.22 -10.06
N VAL A 77 16.64 11.39 -10.53
CA VAL A 77 15.39 11.10 -9.81
C VAL A 77 15.70 10.36 -8.50
N SER A 78 16.58 9.34 -8.55
CA SER A 78 16.98 8.60 -7.35
C SER A 78 17.66 9.50 -6.31
N ALA A 79 18.54 10.40 -6.75
CA ALA A 79 19.19 11.38 -5.87
C ALA A 79 18.18 12.33 -5.23
N ALA A 80 17.20 12.83 -5.99
CA ALA A 80 16.14 13.69 -5.48
C ALA A 80 15.28 12.98 -4.42
N ILE A 81 14.86 11.74 -4.67
CA ILE A 81 14.08 10.94 -3.72
C ILE A 81 14.87 10.72 -2.42
N LYS A 82 16.16 10.35 -2.53
CA LYS A 82 17.03 10.16 -1.36
C LYS A 82 17.17 11.44 -0.54
N LYS A 83 17.28 12.60 -1.19
CA LYS A 83 17.37 13.90 -0.50
C LYS A 83 16.12 14.21 0.32
N VAL A 84 14.93 13.94 -0.22
CA VAL A 84 13.66 14.20 0.47
C VAL A 84 13.43 13.21 1.61
N ARG A 85 13.71 11.92 1.41
CA ARG A 85 13.48 10.85 2.41
C ARG A 85 14.50 10.82 3.55
N LYS A 86 15.64 11.50 3.40
CA LYS A 86 16.63 11.65 4.48
C LYS A 86 16.24 12.73 5.50
N LYS A 87 15.18 13.48 5.23
CA LYS A 87 14.57 14.45 6.14
C LYS A 87 13.41 13.80 6.86
#